data_AF-A0A1X0ISY3-F1
#
_entry.id   AF-A0A1X0ISY3-F1
#
_cell.length_a   1.000
_cell.length_b   1.000
_cell.length_c   1.000
_cell.angle_alpha   90.00
_cell.angle_beta   90.00
_cell.angle_gamma   90.00
#
_symmetry.space_group_name_H-M   'P 1'
#
loop_
_entity.id
_entity.type
_entity.pdbx_description
1 polymer ?
#
loop_
_entity_poly.entity_id
_entity_poly.type
_entity_poly.pdbx_seq_one_letter_code
_entity_poly.pdbx_strand_id
1 'polypeptide(L)'
;MASTLPDNPSLEHLRSDARALQRGVNFNERQAIEAVYRHHPRPDIALQRFRLHDAQLTIARRYGFSGWPALVEFMAIADELAVDPGGVDEASLGVADQFCSLASLRYDHTDAPPRWQVAATLLEANPAVPQHHVWAAATAADPVALNHHLEDQPELVSTGGGPFGWVPLMYLCYSRVPLPHKESNVVAAATVLLDAGADPNAGYLWRALSTPFTALTGVFGEGEQGPGRQPRHRFATALARLLLERGAHPVDQQTLYNRMFRADDSHLELLLDHGLADAGPSPWERRLGEAMETRDQMWRRQIDWAADHGFADRLVLLARHGIDVSGAEPVQPSFPDDPNVRDADGATPLHHAAWSGDLDLIRRLLDAGADPGLVDFRYGTTPLGWAQHAYQTDAVDYLRNWQTHTL
;
A
#
# COMPACT_ATOMS: atom_id res chain seq x y z
N MET A 1 20.16 -5.28 -11.64
CA MET A 1 19.18 -4.57 -10.79
C MET A 1 19.48 -4.90 -9.34
N ALA A 2 19.26 -3.95 -8.43
CA ALA A 2 19.32 -4.23 -6.99
C ALA A 2 18.19 -5.22 -6.63
N SER A 3 18.44 -6.08 -5.65
CA SER A 3 17.38 -6.89 -5.01
C SER A 3 16.63 -6.01 -4.02
N THR A 4 15.36 -6.33 -3.77
CA THR A 4 14.61 -5.77 -2.64
C THR A 4 15.10 -6.41 -1.34
N LEU A 5 15.03 -5.66 -0.24
CA LEU A 5 15.20 -6.25 1.09
C LEU A 5 14.08 -7.28 1.33
N PRO A 6 14.36 -8.37 2.08
CA PRO A 6 13.31 -9.28 2.50
C PRO A 6 12.39 -8.59 3.52
N ASP A 7 11.15 -9.07 3.62
CA ASP A 7 10.20 -8.66 4.67
C ASP A 7 10.83 -8.83 6.06
N ASN A 8 10.63 -7.84 6.93
CA ASN A 8 11.18 -7.79 8.29
C ASN A 8 12.69 -8.10 8.32
N PRO A 9 13.52 -7.32 7.60
CA PRO A 9 14.95 -7.60 7.50
C PRO A 9 15.61 -7.49 8.88
N SER A 10 16.61 -8.34 9.13
CA SER A 10 17.38 -8.33 10.37
C SER A 10 18.81 -7.90 10.11
N LEU A 11 19.27 -6.88 10.85
CA LEU A 11 20.67 -6.45 10.77
C LEU A 11 21.64 -7.55 11.20
N GLU A 12 21.24 -8.44 12.11
CA GLU A 12 22.05 -9.59 12.48
C GLU A 12 22.18 -10.58 11.32
N HIS A 13 21.08 -10.89 10.64
CA HIS A 13 21.11 -11.72 9.43
C HIS A 13 21.97 -11.09 8.34
N LEU A 14 21.83 -9.79 8.08
CA LEU A 14 22.67 -9.08 7.10
C LEU A 14 24.17 -9.13 7.45
N ARG A 15 24.51 -9.06 8.75
CA ARG A 15 25.90 -9.25 9.23
C ARG A 15 26.36 -10.69 9.03
N SER A 16 25.49 -11.67 9.25
CA SER A 16 25.76 -13.09 9.00
C SER A 16 26.02 -13.34 7.51
N ASP A 17 25.18 -12.78 6.65
CA ASP A 17 25.30 -12.86 5.18
C ASP A 17 26.61 -12.28 4.69
N ALA A 18 27.03 -11.11 5.21
CA ALA A 18 28.31 -10.53 4.87
C ALA A 18 29.50 -11.44 5.28
N ARG A 19 29.42 -12.07 6.45
CA ARG A 19 30.45 -13.04 6.89
C ARG A 19 30.42 -14.31 6.04
N ALA A 20 29.24 -14.79 5.65
CA ALA A 20 29.08 -15.95 4.78
C ALA A 20 29.65 -15.68 3.39
N LEU A 21 29.33 -14.52 2.80
CA LEU A 21 29.87 -14.07 1.53
C LEU A 21 31.40 -13.98 1.56
N GLN A 22 31.97 -13.39 2.62
CA GLN A 22 33.42 -13.31 2.79
C GLN A 22 34.07 -14.71 2.82
N ARG A 23 33.50 -15.64 3.60
CA ARG A 23 34.00 -17.03 3.66
C ARG A 23 33.89 -17.71 2.30
N GLY A 24 32.75 -17.61 1.63
CA GLY A 24 32.54 -18.23 0.33
C GLY A 24 33.56 -17.75 -0.72
N VAL A 25 33.86 -16.45 -0.76
CA VAL A 25 34.93 -15.92 -1.63
C VAL A 25 36.30 -16.51 -1.27
N ASN A 26 36.64 -16.58 0.02
CA ASN A 26 37.92 -17.15 0.47
C ASN A 26 38.06 -18.65 0.16
N PHE A 27 36.94 -19.38 0.09
CA PHE A 27 36.90 -20.79 -0.31
C PHE A 27 36.68 -21.00 -1.81
N ASN A 28 36.72 -19.94 -2.62
CA ASN A 28 36.48 -19.96 -4.07
C ASN A 28 35.11 -20.54 -4.47
N GLU A 29 34.07 -20.29 -3.67
CA GLU A 29 32.70 -20.69 -3.99
C GLU A 29 32.16 -19.85 -5.15
N ARG A 30 31.71 -20.52 -6.22
CA ARG A 30 31.25 -19.88 -7.47
C ARG A 30 30.14 -18.85 -7.23
N GLN A 31 29.15 -19.19 -6.41
CA GLN A 31 28.00 -18.31 -6.14
C GLN A 31 28.40 -17.03 -5.39
N ALA A 32 29.33 -17.15 -4.42
CA ALA A 32 29.83 -16.00 -3.67
C ALA A 32 30.60 -15.03 -4.58
N ILE A 33 31.46 -15.57 -5.45
CA ILE A 33 32.23 -14.79 -6.43
C ILE A 33 31.29 -14.09 -7.43
N GLU A 34 30.27 -14.79 -7.93
CA GLU A 34 29.29 -14.21 -8.84
C GLU A 34 28.49 -13.06 -8.18
N ALA A 35 28.09 -13.23 -6.92
CA ALA A 35 27.43 -12.17 -6.16
C ALA A 35 28.32 -10.92 -6.00
N VAL A 36 29.62 -11.10 -5.76
CA VAL A 36 30.58 -9.98 -5.73
C VAL A 36 30.65 -9.28 -7.07
N TYR A 37 30.86 -10.00 -8.17
CA TYR A 37 30.95 -9.36 -9.49
C TYR A 37 29.66 -8.67 -9.91
N ARG A 38 28.51 -9.18 -9.46
CA ARG A 38 27.21 -8.59 -9.78
C ARG A 38 26.94 -7.28 -9.03
N HIS A 39 27.40 -7.16 -7.79
CA HIS A 39 26.97 -6.09 -6.88
C HIS A 39 28.08 -5.20 -6.34
N HIS A 40 29.32 -5.68 -6.29
CA HIS A 40 30.44 -4.88 -5.78
C HIS A 40 30.81 -3.79 -6.80
N PRO A 41 31.00 -2.52 -6.37
CA PRO A 41 31.19 -1.40 -7.29
C PRO A 41 32.56 -1.41 -8.01
N ARG A 42 33.54 -2.17 -7.49
CA ARG A 42 34.83 -2.41 -8.15
C ARG A 42 34.77 -3.75 -8.92
N PRO A 43 34.76 -3.73 -10.26
CA PRO A 43 34.72 -4.95 -11.08
C PRO A 43 36.06 -5.71 -11.07
N ASP A 44 37.16 -5.03 -10.75
CA ASP A 44 38.54 -5.55 -10.71
C ASP A 44 39.00 -5.93 -9.29
N ILE A 45 38.06 -6.06 -8.35
CA ILE A 45 38.39 -6.33 -6.95
C ILE A 45 39.26 -7.59 -6.77
N ALA A 46 40.36 -7.44 -6.05
CA ALA A 46 41.28 -8.53 -5.76
C ALA A 46 40.68 -9.53 -4.75
N LEU A 47 40.04 -10.59 -5.25
CA LEU A 47 39.36 -11.61 -4.43
C LEU A 47 40.29 -12.32 -3.42
N GLN A 48 41.59 -12.44 -3.72
CA GLN A 48 42.58 -13.02 -2.81
C GLN A 48 42.77 -12.21 -1.51
N ARG A 49 42.32 -10.95 -1.49
CA ARG A 49 42.40 -10.04 -0.33
C ARG A 49 41.01 -9.61 0.14
N PHE A 50 39.95 -10.31 -0.24
CA PHE A 50 38.57 -9.93 0.04
C PHE A 50 38.29 -9.89 1.56
N ARG A 51 38.02 -8.69 2.08
CA ARG A 51 37.81 -8.46 3.52
C ARG A 51 36.32 -8.36 3.83
N LEU A 52 36.00 -8.39 5.13
CA LEU A 52 34.61 -8.25 5.59
C LEU A 52 33.97 -6.94 5.11
N HIS A 53 34.72 -5.83 5.06
CA HIS A 53 34.18 -4.57 4.57
C HIS A 53 33.82 -4.61 3.07
N ASP A 54 34.54 -5.40 2.26
CA ASP A 54 34.19 -5.61 0.85
C ASP A 54 32.90 -6.44 0.74
N ALA A 55 32.74 -7.45 1.59
CA ALA A 55 31.51 -8.24 1.67
C ALA A 55 30.31 -7.38 2.12
N GLN A 56 30.49 -6.58 3.17
CA GLN A 56 29.47 -5.64 3.65
C GLN A 56 29.07 -4.62 2.58
N LEU A 57 30.03 -4.06 1.84
CA LEU A 57 29.75 -3.16 0.73
C LEU A 57 28.98 -3.87 -0.39
N THR A 58 29.34 -5.12 -0.70
CA THR A 58 28.63 -5.94 -1.70
C THR A 58 27.18 -6.17 -1.28
N ILE A 59 26.92 -6.51 -0.01
CA ILE A 59 25.57 -6.70 0.54
C ILE A 59 24.78 -5.39 0.51
N ALA A 60 25.36 -4.27 0.93
CA ALA A 60 24.68 -2.97 0.88
C ALA A 60 24.28 -2.60 -0.55
N ARG A 61 25.20 -2.74 -1.51
CA ARG A 61 24.97 -2.44 -2.92
C ARG A 61 23.98 -3.39 -3.58
N ARG A 62 23.92 -4.65 -3.14
CA ARG A 62 22.90 -5.61 -3.56
C ARG A 62 21.49 -5.07 -3.30
N TYR A 63 21.29 -4.39 -2.17
CA TYR A 63 20.00 -3.82 -1.78
C TYR A 63 19.85 -2.34 -2.13
N GLY A 64 20.71 -1.79 -2.98
CA GLY A 64 20.60 -0.41 -3.49
C GLY A 64 21.27 0.66 -2.64
N PHE A 65 21.79 0.33 -1.45
CA PHE A 65 22.47 1.29 -0.57
C PHE A 65 23.87 1.64 -1.06
N SER A 66 24.27 2.89 -0.86
CA SER A 66 25.59 3.40 -1.23
C SER A 66 26.74 2.73 -0.45
N GLY A 67 26.45 2.26 0.75
CA GLY A 67 27.39 1.51 1.56
C GLY A 67 26.76 0.92 2.81
N TRP A 68 27.56 0.13 3.52
CA TRP A 68 27.14 -0.53 4.75
C TRP A 68 26.66 0.45 5.84
N PRO A 69 27.29 1.62 6.06
CA PRO A 69 26.78 2.59 7.04
C PRO A 69 25.36 3.07 6.75
N ALA A 70 25.04 3.38 5.49
CA ALA A 70 23.70 3.82 5.08
C ALA A 70 22.64 2.73 5.26
N LEU A 71 22.98 1.47 4.93
CA LEU A 71 22.11 0.33 5.23
C LEU A 71 21.88 0.18 6.74
N VAL A 72 22.91 0.31 7.57
CA VAL A 72 22.78 0.22 9.03
C VAL A 72 21.91 1.35 9.60
N GLU A 73 22.06 2.57 9.08
CA GLU A 73 21.25 3.72 9.48
C GLU A 73 19.78 3.51 9.12
N PHE A 74 19.48 3.06 7.90
CA PHE A 74 18.13 2.67 7.52
C PHE A 74 17.57 1.57 8.43
N MET A 75 18.35 0.53 8.74
CA MET A 75 17.91 -0.55 9.62
C MET A 75 17.57 -0.06 11.03
N ALA A 76 18.26 0.96 11.55
CA ALA A 76 17.94 1.56 12.85
C ALA A 76 16.61 2.33 12.79
N ILE A 77 16.38 3.10 11.74
CA ILE A 77 15.10 3.79 11.53
C ILE A 77 13.96 2.79 11.36
N ALA A 78 14.21 1.71 10.60
CA ALA A 78 13.22 0.68 10.36
C ALA A 78 12.82 -0.06 11.64
N ASP A 79 13.76 -0.35 12.54
CA ASP A 79 13.48 -0.97 13.84
C ASP A 79 12.48 -0.14 14.68
N GLU A 80 12.56 1.19 14.61
CA GLU A 80 11.65 2.09 15.32
C GLU A 80 10.24 2.19 14.69
N LEU A 81 10.14 1.97 13.38
CA LEU A 81 8.94 2.26 12.58
C LEU A 81 8.26 1.03 12.00
N ALA A 82 8.87 -0.15 12.14
CA ALA A 82 8.37 -1.38 11.58
C ALA A 82 7.03 -1.74 12.19
N VAL A 83 6.04 -1.96 11.35
CA VAL A 83 4.78 -2.57 11.76
C VAL A 83 4.41 -3.64 10.74
N ASP A 84 4.02 -4.81 11.24
CA ASP A 84 3.40 -5.88 10.45
C ASP A 84 1.97 -6.09 10.97
N PRO A 85 0.98 -5.32 10.47
CA PRO A 85 -0.39 -5.43 10.94
C PRO A 85 -0.96 -6.85 10.79
N GLY A 86 -0.53 -7.57 9.75
CA GLY A 86 -0.92 -8.95 9.48
C GLY A 86 -0.31 -9.97 10.44
N GLY A 87 0.74 -9.59 11.19
CA GLY A 87 1.40 -10.43 12.19
C GLY A 87 0.72 -10.43 13.56
N VAL A 88 -0.28 -9.59 13.79
CA VAL A 88 -0.97 -9.47 15.09
C VAL A 88 -1.95 -10.62 15.30
N ASP A 89 -1.81 -11.33 16.43
CA ASP A 89 -2.78 -12.33 16.88
C ASP A 89 -4.00 -11.67 17.51
N GLU A 90 -5.03 -11.42 16.70
CA GLU A 90 -6.30 -10.81 17.12
C GLU A 90 -7.06 -11.57 18.20
N ALA A 91 -6.87 -12.89 18.30
CA ALA A 91 -7.57 -13.69 19.30
C ALA A 91 -7.04 -13.43 20.72
N SER A 92 -5.83 -12.87 20.83
CA SER A 92 -5.18 -12.50 22.09
C SER A 92 -5.49 -11.08 22.57
N LEU A 93 -6.08 -10.24 21.71
CA LEU A 93 -6.31 -8.82 21.99
C LEU A 93 -7.52 -8.60 22.91
N GLY A 94 -7.46 -7.53 23.70
CA GLY A 94 -8.63 -6.98 24.37
C GLY A 94 -9.64 -6.43 23.35
N VAL A 95 -10.90 -6.28 23.75
CA VAL A 95 -12.02 -5.88 22.87
C VAL A 95 -11.73 -4.58 22.09
N ALA A 96 -11.14 -3.58 22.74
CA ALA A 96 -10.85 -2.29 22.10
C ALA A 96 -9.76 -2.42 21.00
N ASP A 97 -8.71 -3.17 21.26
CA ASP A 97 -7.63 -3.41 20.29
C ASP A 97 -8.09 -4.34 19.17
N GLN A 98 -8.89 -5.35 19.50
CA GLN A 98 -9.51 -6.23 18.53
C GLN A 98 -10.40 -5.43 17.57
N PHE A 99 -11.19 -4.47 18.07
CA PHE A 99 -11.96 -3.54 17.26
C PHE A 99 -11.06 -2.71 16.33
N CYS A 100 -10.01 -2.09 16.85
CA CYS A 100 -9.07 -1.29 16.05
C CYS A 100 -8.40 -2.13 14.94
N SER A 101 -7.99 -3.35 15.28
CA SER A 101 -7.34 -4.26 14.34
C SER A 101 -8.31 -4.67 13.24
N LEU A 102 -9.49 -5.18 13.60
CA LEU A 102 -10.51 -5.64 12.66
C LEU A 102 -11.04 -4.54 11.75
N ALA A 103 -11.08 -3.29 12.22
CA ALA A 103 -11.56 -2.15 11.45
C ALA A 103 -10.54 -1.62 10.44
N SER A 104 -9.24 -1.80 10.68
CA SER A 104 -8.18 -1.14 9.90
C SER A 104 -7.73 -1.99 8.70
N LEU A 105 -7.36 -1.32 7.60
CA LEU A 105 -6.60 -1.97 6.53
C LEU A 105 -5.23 -2.44 7.02
N ARG A 106 -4.82 -3.63 6.58
CA ARG A 106 -3.53 -4.26 6.92
C ARG A 106 -2.56 -4.38 5.74
N TYR A 107 -3.08 -4.15 4.53
CA TYR A 107 -2.37 -4.31 3.27
C TYR A 107 -1.82 -5.73 3.08
N ASP A 108 -2.59 -6.73 3.54
CA ASP A 108 -2.32 -8.13 3.30
C ASP A 108 -3.51 -8.84 2.63
N HIS A 109 -3.37 -10.14 2.39
CA HIS A 109 -4.39 -10.97 1.72
C HIS A 109 -5.64 -11.24 2.58
N THR A 110 -5.68 -10.80 3.82
CA THR A 110 -6.80 -11.02 4.75
C THR A 110 -7.75 -9.82 4.81
N ASP A 111 -7.36 -8.66 4.27
CA ASP A 111 -8.23 -7.50 4.14
C ASP A 111 -9.46 -7.86 3.30
N ALA A 112 -10.64 -7.72 3.90
CA ALA A 112 -11.91 -8.11 3.30
C ALA A 112 -13.10 -7.49 4.04
N PRO A 113 -14.22 -7.19 3.36
CA PRO A 113 -15.43 -6.64 3.97
C PRO A 113 -15.94 -7.36 5.23
N PRO A 114 -15.95 -8.71 5.29
CA PRO A 114 -16.40 -9.42 6.50
C PRO A 114 -15.61 -9.03 7.76
N ARG A 115 -14.31 -8.72 7.63
CA ARG A 115 -13.46 -8.31 8.74
C ARG A 115 -13.95 -7.02 9.40
N TRP A 116 -14.24 -6.00 8.60
CA TRP A 116 -14.73 -4.71 9.10
C TRP A 116 -16.18 -4.81 9.60
N GLN A 117 -16.98 -5.74 9.05
CA GLN A 117 -18.30 -6.03 9.58
C GLN A 117 -18.25 -6.64 10.98
N VAL A 118 -17.27 -7.52 11.26
CA VAL A 118 -17.04 -8.03 12.62
C VAL A 118 -16.64 -6.90 13.56
N ALA A 119 -15.80 -5.95 13.13
CA ALA A 119 -15.50 -4.75 13.92
C ALA A 119 -16.78 -3.95 14.26
N ALA A 120 -17.67 -3.73 13.30
CA ALA A 120 -18.94 -3.03 13.55
C ALA A 120 -19.81 -3.75 14.59
N THR A 121 -19.95 -5.08 14.47
CA THR A 121 -20.69 -5.90 15.44
C THR A 121 -20.04 -5.88 16.83
N LEU A 122 -18.70 -5.91 16.89
CA LEU A 122 -17.96 -5.84 18.15
C LEU A 122 -18.20 -4.51 18.86
N LEU A 123 -18.20 -3.40 18.12
CA LEU A 123 -18.50 -2.07 18.66
C LEU A 123 -19.96 -1.95 19.09
N GLU A 124 -20.91 -2.48 18.30
CA GLU A 124 -22.34 -2.48 18.66
C GLU A 124 -22.60 -3.22 19.96
N ALA A 125 -21.92 -4.35 20.19
CA ALA A 125 -22.00 -5.10 21.44
C ALA A 125 -21.28 -4.40 22.61
N ASN A 126 -20.33 -3.50 22.33
CA ASN A 126 -19.49 -2.83 23.32
C ASN A 126 -19.43 -1.31 23.08
N PRO A 127 -20.56 -0.60 23.17
CA PRO A 127 -20.66 0.81 22.75
C PRO A 127 -19.85 1.77 23.63
N ALA A 128 -19.39 1.32 24.81
CA ALA A 128 -18.57 2.07 25.76
C ALA A 128 -17.06 2.10 25.39
N VAL A 129 -16.64 1.34 24.37
CA VAL A 129 -15.22 1.20 23.99
C VAL A 129 -14.58 2.54 23.60
N PRO A 130 -15.16 3.37 22.71
CA PRO A 130 -14.60 4.67 22.35
C PRO A 130 -14.37 5.60 23.55
N GLN A 131 -15.25 5.56 24.56
CA GLN A 131 -15.18 6.44 25.72
C GLN A 131 -14.03 6.11 26.67
N HIS A 132 -13.43 4.93 26.56
CA HIS A 132 -12.34 4.47 27.43
C HIS A 132 -11.05 4.11 26.66
N HIS A 133 -11.05 4.27 25.33
CA HIS A 133 -9.90 3.89 24.49
C HIS A 133 -9.73 4.86 23.31
N VAL A 134 -8.75 5.76 23.39
CA VAL A 134 -8.55 6.85 22.40
C VAL A 134 -8.33 6.34 20.96
N TRP A 135 -7.60 5.24 20.77
CA TRP A 135 -7.39 4.66 19.44
C TRP A 135 -8.68 4.05 18.87
N ALA A 136 -9.56 3.54 19.73
CA ALA A 136 -10.87 3.07 19.31
C ALA A 136 -11.83 4.23 19.01
N ALA A 137 -11.75 5.32 19.76
CA ALA A 137 -12.47 6.56 19.43
C ALA A 137 -12.07 7.11 18.05
N ALA A 138 -10.78 7.09 17.73
CA ALA A 138 -10.31 7.47 16.40
C ALA A 138 -10.77 6.48 15.32
N THR A 139 -10.64 5.17 15.55
CA THR A 139 -11.12 4.13 14.62
C THR A 139 -12.62 4.27 14.31
N ALA A 140 -13.43 4.61 15.32
CA ALA A 140 -14.86 4.83 15.21
C ALA A 140 -15.23 6.22 14.68
N ALA A 141 -14.27 7.13 14.49
CA ALA A 141 -14.50 8.54 14.15
C ALA A 141 -15.47 9.25 15.12
N ASP A 142 -15.28 9.06 16.42
CA ASP A 142 -16.07 9.71 17.48
C ASP A 142 -15.36 10.99 17.99
N PRO A 143 -15.74 12.19 17.50
CA PRO A 143 -15.10 13.44 17.93
C PRO A 143 -15.36 13.79 19.40
N VAL A 144 -16.47 13.32 19.99
CA VAL A 144 -16.81 13.65 21.38
C VAL A 144 -15.92 12.85 22.33
N ALA A 145 -15.78 11.54 22.08
CA ALA A 145 -14.86 10.71 22.85
C ALA A 145 -13.41 11.17 22.69
N LEU A 146 -12.99 11.53 21.46
CA LEU A 146 -11.65 12.06 21.21
C LEU A 146 -11.36 13.33 22.01
N ASN A 147 -12.28 14.31 22.00
CA ASN A 147 -12.11 15.52 22.80
C ASN A 147 -11.98 15.20 24.29
N HIS A 148 -12.81 14.31 24.83
CA HIS A 148 -12.74 13.92 26.24
C HIS A 148 -11.37 13.33 26.61
N HIS A 149 -10.84 12.41 25.79
CA HIS A 149 -9.52 11.82 26.02
C HIS A 149 -8.41 12.86 25.98
N LEU A 150 -8.47 13.80 25.02
CA LEU A 150 -7.42 14.79 24.82
C LEU A 150 -7.49 15.98 25.79
N GLU A 151 -8.66 16.27 26.36
CA GLU A 151 -8.81 17.22 27.47
C GLU A 151 -8.17 16.67 28.76
N ASP A 152 -8.29 15.37 29.02
CA ASP A 152 -7.69 14.70 30.18
C ASP A 152 -6.19 14.41 29.99
N GLN A 153 -5.81 13.89 28.82
CA GLN A 153 -4.46 13.44 28.46
C GLN A 153 -4.07 13.91 27.05
N PRO A 154 -3.65 15.19 26.90
CA PRO A 154 -3.31 15.78 25.59
C PRO A 154 -2.22 15.02 24.82
N GLU A 155 -1.28 14.38 25.52
CA GLU A 155 -0.18 13.62 24.93
C GLU A 155 -0.64 12.42 24.08
N LEU A 156 -1.86 11.92 24.33
CA LEU A 156 -2.44 10.80 23.58
C LEU A 156 -2.55 11.10 22.07
N VAL A 157 -2.62 12.36 21.67
CA VAL A 157 -2.65 12.77 20.26
C VAL A 157 -1.44 12.26 19.47
N SER A 158 -0.29 12.11 20.14
CA SER A 158 0.99 11.68 19.57
C SER A 158 1.51 10.36 20.14
N THR A 159 0.74 9.73 21.04
CA THR A 159 1.16 8.49 21.69
C THR A 159 0.80 7.29 20.82
N GLY A 160 1.82 6.50 20.48
CA GLY A 160 1.63 5.23 19.81
C GLY A 160 0.97 4.21 20.73
N GLY A 161 -0.05 3.50 20.22
CA GLY A 161 -0.70 2.43 20.95
C GLY A 161 -1.73 1.70 20.10
N GLY A 162 -2.71 1.09 20.75
CA GLY A 162 -3.59 0.12 20.12
C GLY A 162 -2.83 -1.14 19.62
N PRO A 163 -3.44 -1.97 18.75
CA PRO A 163 -2.83 -3.23 18.29
C PRO A 163 -1.57 -3.05 17.43
N PHE A 164 -1.37 -1.88 16.83
CA PHE A 164 -0.30 -1.61 15.86
C PHE A 164 0.73 -0.59 16.34
N GLY A 165 0.60 -0.08 17.57
CA GLY A 165 1.47 0.99 18.07
C GLY A 165 1.29 2.32 17.34
N TRP A 166 0.23 2.49 16.55
CA TRP A 166 -0.03 3.71 15.79
C TRP A 166 -0.57 4.84 16.67
N VAL A 167 -0.37 6.08 16.22
CA VAL A 167 -1.05 7.26 16.79
C VAL A 167 -2.53 7.27 16.38
N PRO A 168 -3.44 7.95 17.14
CA PRO A 168 -4.87 7.95 16.86
C PRO A 168 -5.24 8.33 15.42
N LEU A 169 -4.58 9.33 14.82
CA LEU A 169 -4.88 9.78 13.46
C LEU A 169 -4.74 8.67 12.41
N MET A 170 -3.79 7.76 12.58
CA MET A 170 -3.60 6.63 11.67
C MET A 170 -4.78 5.67 11.73
N TYR A 171 -5.30 5.36 12.93
CA TYR A 171 -6.48 4.51 13.04
C TYR A 171 -7.72 5.12 12.38
N LEU A 172 -7.91 6.44 12.50
CA LEU A 172 -8.98 7.14 11.78
C LEU A 172 -8.82 6.98 10.26
N CYS A 173 -7.60 7.17 9.73
CA CYS A 173 -7.33 7.11 8.30
C CYS A 173 -7.45 5.69 7.72
N TYR A 174 -7.05 4.67 8.48
CA TYR A 174 -7.04 3.27 8.04
C TYR A 174 -8.35 2.53 8.29
N SER A 175 -9.25 3.10 9.09
CA SER A 175 -10.53 2.47 9.42
C SER A 175 -11.42 2.27 8.19
N ARG A 176 -12.08 1.12 8.15
CA ARG A 176 -13.09 0.69 7.17
C ARG A 176 -14.36 0.18 7.83
N VAL A 177 -14.50 0.42 9.14
CA VAL A 177 -15.69 0.01 9.89
C VAL A 177 -16.95 0.65 9.29
N PRO A 178 -17.97 -0.12 8.92
CA PRO A 178 -19.18 0.38 8.26
C PRO A 178 -20.17 0.99 9.28
N LEU A 179 -19.78 2.10 9.92
CA LEU A 179 -20.64 2.82 10.86
C LEU A 179 -21.57 3.80 10.12
N PRO A 180 -22.75 4.14 10.69
CA PRO A 180 -23.70 5.09 10.11
C PRO A 180 -23.25 6.55 10.25
N HIS A 181 -21.95 6.81 10.22
CA HIS A 181 -21.38 8.15 10.29
C HIS A 181 -21.53 8.89 8.96
N LYS A 182 -21.70 10.20 9.07
CA LYS A 182 -21.65 11.13 7.93
C LYS A 182 -20.22 11.64 7.77
N GLU A 183 -19.94 12.22 6.59
CA GLU A 183 -18.68 12.90 6.32
C GLU A 183 -18.29 13.90 7.43
N SER A 184 -19.27 14.65 7.94
CA SER A 184 -19.08 15.63 9.01
C SER A 184 -18.54 15.01 10.31
N ASN A 185 -18.84 13.74 10.61
CA ASN A 185 -18.31 13.07 11.80
C ASN A 185 -16.81 12.80 11.65
N VAL A 186 -16.40 12.26 10.50
CA VAL A 186 -15.00 11.93 10.21
C VAL A 186 -14.16 13.20 10.12
N VAL A 187 -14.66 14.22 9.42
CA VAL A 187 -13.99 15.52 9.36
C VAL A 187 -13.84 16.12 10.76
N ALA A 188 -14.89 16.09 11.59
CA ALA A 188 -14.80 16.59 12.97
C ALA A 188 -13.79 15.80 13.81
N ALA A 189 -13.76 14.47 13.71
CA ALA A 189 -12.80 13.64 14.44
C ALA A 189 -11.35 13.94 14.01
N ALA A 190 -11.10 14.08 12.71
CA ALA A 190 -9.80 14.47 12.18
C ALA A 190 -9.41 15.88 12.65
N THR A 191 -10.33 16.85 12.60
CA THR A 191 -10.09 18.22 13.07
C THR A 191 -9.70 18.24 14.55
N VAL A 192 -10.40 17.48 15.41
CA VAL A 192 -10.04 17.37 16.84
C VAL A 192 -8.60 16.89 17.01
N LEU A 193 -8.20 15.85 16.29
CA LEU A 193 -6.84 15.31 16.35
C LEU A 193 -5.80 16.32 15.83
N LEU A 194 -6.05 16.95 14.69
CA LEU A 194 -5.12 17.88 14.04
C LEU A 194 -4.99 19.19 14.82
N ASP A 195 -6.07 19.68 15.44
CA ASP A 195 -6.04 20.87 16.30
C ASP A 195 -5.34 20.60 17.63
N ALA A 196 -5.41 19.37 18.13
CA ALA A 196 -4.61 18.90 19.27
C ALA A 196 -3.13 18.63 18.91
N GLY A 197 -2.74 18.72 17.63
CA GLY A 197 -1.35 18.61 17.19
C GLY A 197 -0.95 17.24 16.64
N ALA A 198 -1.89 16.41 16.21
CA ALA A 198 -1.56 15.20 15.47
C ALA A 198 -0.74 15.53 14.21
N ASP A 199 0.33 14.78 13.95
CA ASP A 199 1.14 14.94 12.75
C ASP A 199 0.39 14.40 11.52
N PRO A 200 0.00 15.24 10.54
CA PRO A 200 -0.68 14.79 9.33
C PRO A 200 0.24 13.96 8.41
N ASN A 201 1.55 13.90 8.68
CA ASN A 201 2.53 13.05 7.99
C ASN A 201 2.86 11.77 8.76
N ALA A 202 2.11 11.45 9.83
CA ALA A 202 2.27 10.20 10.57
C ALA A 202 2.22 9.00 9.63
N GLY A 203 2.96 7.95 9.98
CA GLY A 203 3.09 6.75 9.16
C GLY A 203 4.02 5.72 9.79
N TYR A 204 4.17 4.59 9.10
CA TYR A 204 4.98 3.46 9.52
C TYR A 204 5.68 2.80 8.33
N LEU A 205 6.61 1.89 8.59
CA LEU A 205 7.23 1.05 7.56
C LEU A 205 6.59 -0.34 7.59
N TRP A 206 5.80 -0.66 6.56
CA TRP A 206 5.16 -1.97 6.45
C TRP A 206 6.24 -3.05 6.32
N ARG A 207 6.30 -3.95 7.31
CA ARG A 207 7.32 -5.01 7.41
C ARG A 207 8.76 -4.51 7.28
N ALA A 208 9.04 -3.31 7.82
CA ALA A 208 10.36 -2.65 7.76
C ALA A 208 10.89 -2.43 6.32
N LEU A 209 10.01 -2.38 5.32
CA LEU A 209 10.36 -2.01 3.95
C LEU A 209 10.46 -0.49 3.80
N SER A 210 11.18 -0.02 2.78
CA SER A 210 11.61 1.38 2.68
C SER A 210 10.55 2.36 2.15
N THR A 211 9.36 1.89 1.77
CA THR A 211 8.25 2.77 1.38
C THR A 211 7.32 2.98 2.57
N PRO A 212 7.15 4.23 3.04
CA PRO A 212 6.30 4.52 4.19
C PRO A 212 4.81 4.44 3.83
N PHE A 213 4.05 3.91 4.78
CA PHE A 213 2.59 3.88 4.77
C PHE A 213 2.11 5.02 5.68
N THR A 214 1.65 6.12 5.08
CA THR A 214 1.27 7.35 5.80
C THR A 214 -0.23 7.44 6.06
N ALA A 215 -0.65 8.46 6.81
CA ALA A 215 -2.05 8.82 6.95
C ALA A 215 -2.77 8.92 5.59
N LEU A 216 -2.17 9.58 4.59
CA LEU A 216 -2.75 9.69 3.25
C LEU A 216 -2.86 8.32 2.56
N THR A 217 -1.86 7.45 2.70
CA THR A 217 -1.94 6.05 2.25
C THR A 217 -3.18 5.35 2.83
N GLY A 218 -3.43 5.51 4.12
CA GLY A 218 -4.63 5.00 4.78
C GLY A 218 -5.93 5.55 4.19
N VAL A 219 -5.99 6.86 3.95
CA VAL A 219 -7.18 7.52 3.41
C VAL A 219 -7.48 7.09 1.98
N PHE A 220 -6.47 7.12 1.11
CA PHE A 220 -6.65 6.78 -0.31
C PHE A 220 -6.87 5.29 -0.54
N GLY A 221 -6.37 4.41 0.34
CA GLY A 221 -6.59 2.97 0.24
C GLY A 221 -6.10 2.37 -1.08
N GLU A 222 -6.74 1.27 -1.48
CA GLU A 222 -6.40 0.43 -2.62
C GLU A 222 -4.98 -0.11 -2.60
N GLY A 223 -4.66 -0.92 -3.59
CA GLY A 223 -3.42 -1.65 -3.70
C GLY A 223 -3.64 -2.82 -4.64
N GLU A 224 -2.77 -3.81 -4.54
CA GLU A 224 -2.77 -4.97 -5.43
C GLU A 224 -4.03 -5.83 -5.27
N GLN A 225 -4.69 -5.80 -4.10
CA GLN A 225 -5.94 -6.54 -3.87
C GLN A 225 -7.20 -5.78 -4.32
N GLY A 226 -7.06 -4.54 -4.77
CA GLY A 226 -8.13 -3.75 -5.38
C GLY A 226 -9.23 -3.22 -4.44
N PRO A 227 -10.24 -2.51 -4.99
CA PRO A 227 -11.17 -1.70 -4.22
C PRO A 227 -12.16 -2.51 -3.39
N GLY A 228 -12.43 -3.77 -3.74
CA GLY A 228 -13.30 -4.63 -2.92
C GLY A 228 -12.63 -5.12 -1.63
N ARG A 229 -11.32 -5.40 -1.69
CA ARG A 229 -10.54 -5.89 -0.54
C ARG A 229 -9.81 -4.80 0.22
N GLN A 230 -9.30 -3.80 -0.48
CA GLN A 230 -8.59 -2.66 0.08
C GLN A 230 -9.29 -1.37 -0.36
N PRO A 231 -10.56 -1.14 0.00
CA PRO A 231 -11.29 0.05 -0.42
C PRO A 231 -10.60 1.31 0.06
N ARG A 232 -10.89 2.42 -0.62
CA ARG A 232 -10.60 3.77 -0.11
C ARG A 232 -11.36 4.02 1.18
N HIS A 233 -10.92 4.98 1.97
CA HIS A 233 -11.74 5.46 3.08
C HIS A 233 -13.08 5.99 2.53
N ARG A 234 -14.20 5.71 3.21
CA ARG A 234 -15.55 6.07 2.72
C ARG A 234 -15.69 7.55 2.36
N PHE A 235 -15.01 8.41 3.12
CA PHE A 235 -14.96 9.86 2.92
C PHE A 235 -13.56 10.33 2.50
N ALA A 236 -12.89 9.55 1.65
CA ALA A 236 -11.49 9.78 1.29
C ALA A 236 -11.21 11.20 0.78
N THR A 237 -12.05 11.74 -0.11
CA THR A 237 -11.84 13.08 -0.69
C THR A 237 -11.83 14.17 0.39
N ALA A 238 -12.83 14.19 1.28
CA ALA A 238 -12.93 15.20 2.33
C ALA A 238 -11.80 15.06 3.36
N LEU A 239 -11.49 13.84 3.78
CA LEU A 239 -10.45 13.58 4.76
C LEU A 239 -9.04 13.87 4.21
N ALA A 240 -8.74 13.45 2.98
CA ALA A 240 -7.45 13.74 2.34
C ALA A 240 -7.25 15.25 2.13
N ARG A 241 -8.29 15.95 1.67
CA ARG A 241 -8.26 17.42 1.53
C ARG A 241 -7.94 18.09 2.86
N LEU A 242 -8.64 17.72 3.94
CA LEU A 242 -8.35 18.26 5.26
C LEU A 242 -6.90 17.99 5.69
N LEU A 243 -6.40 16.76 5.51
CA LEU A 243 -5.03 16.42 5.87
C LEU A 243 -4.01 17.28 5.10
N LEU A 244 -4.20 17.45 3.78
CA LEU A 244 -3.33 18.28 2.93
C LEU A 244 -3.38 19.75 3.36
N GLU A 245 -4.57 20.30 3.59
CA GLU A 245 -4.77 21.66 4.11
C GLU A 245 -4.14 21.87 5.49
N ARG A 246 -4.02 20.80 6.29
CA ARG A 246 -3.41 20.82 7.62
C ARG A 246 -1.94 20.40 7.64
N GLY A 247 -1.32 20.20 6.48
CA GLY A 247 0.13 20.03 6.34
C GLY A 247 0.61 18.60 6.03
N ALA A 248 -0.29 17.68 5.65
CA ALA A 248 0.14 16.44 5.02
C ALA A 248 0.87 16.78 3.72
N HIS A 249 2.02 16.15 3.53
CA HIS A 249 2.81 16.38 2.34
C HIS A 249 2.15 15.67 1.14
N PRO A 250 2.00 16.32 -0.03
CA PRO A 250 1.32 15.72 -1.19
C PRO A 250 2.12 14.56 -1.83
N VAL A 251 3.35 14.35 -1.39
CA VAL A 251 4.23 13.28 -1.88
C VAL A 251 4.06 12.07 -0.98
N ASP A 252 3.08 11.25 -1.33
CA ASP A 252 2.86 9.93 -0.75
C ASP A 252 3.12 8.86 -1.82
N GLN A 253 4.32 8.27 -1.78
CA GLN A 253 4.75 7.29 -2.79
C GLN A 253 3.90 6.00 -2.74
N GLN A 254 3.46 5.59 -1.55
CA GLN A 254 2.64 4.39 -1.41
C GLN A 254 1.23 4.61 -1.96
N THR A 255 0.62 5.78 -1.74
CA THR A 255 -0.64 6.18 -2.38
C THR A 255 -0.51 6.14 -3.90
N LEU A 256 0.54 6.76 -4.45
CA LEU A 256 0.74 6.81 -5.90
C LEU A 256 0.91 5.40 -6.48
N TYR A 257 1.65 4.52 -5.79
CA TYR A 257 1.74 3.11 -6.17
C TYR A 257 0.39 2.38 -6.08
N ASN A 258 -0.28 2.45 -4.93
CA ASN A 258 -1.52 1.73 -4.67
C ASN A 258 -2.64 2.08 -5.66
N ARG A 259 -2.63 3.30 -6.18
CA ARG A 259 -3.71 3.85 -7.00
C ARG A 259 -3.38 3.91 -8.50
N MET A 260 -2.16 3.53 -8.91
CA MET A 260 -1.81 3.53 -10.34
C MET A 260 -2.48 2.40 -11.14
N PHE A 261 -2.90 1.31 -10.47
CA PHE A 261 -3.40 0.10 -11.12
C PHE A 261 -4.71 0.26 -11.90
N ARG A 262 -5.44 1.38 -11.73
CA ARG A 262 -6.74 1.64 -12.36
C ARG A 262 -6.76 3.02 -12.98
N ALA A 263 -7.68 3.27 -13.90
CA ALA A 263 -7.80 4.55 -14.61
C ALA A 263 -8.24 5.74 -13.71
N ASP A 264 -8.78 5.48 -12.52
CA ASP A 264 -9.28 6.56 -11.65
C ASP A 264 -8.14 7.40 -11.04
N ASP A 265 -8.05 8.65 -11.49
CA ASP A 265 -7.01 9.63 -11.13
C ASP A 265 -7.42 10.63 -10.05
N SER A 266 -8.57 10.46 -9.41
CA SER A 266 -9.08 11.39 -8.39
C SER A 266 -8.10 11.68 -7.24
N HIS A 267 -7.26 10.70 -6.87
CA HIS A 267 -6.20 10.88 -5.88
C HIS A 267 -5.06 11.75 -6.42
N LEU A 268 -4.64 11.50 -7.67
CA LEU A 268 -3.54 12.19 -8.33
C LEU A 268 -3.92 13.65 -8.59
N GLU A 269 -5.13 13.91 -9.07
CA GLU A 269 -5.69 15.26 -9.22
C GLU A 269 -5.62 16.03 -7.89
N LEU A 270 -6.11 15.43 -6.80
CA LEU A 270 -6.11 16.08 -5.49
C LEU A 270 -4.68 16.37 -4.98
N LEU A 271 -3.73 15.45 -5.16
CA LEU A 271 -2.34 15.66 -4.75
C LEU A 271 -1.64 16.71 -5.62
N LEU A 272 -1.91 16.74 -6.92
CA LEU A 272 -1.41 17.75 -7.85
C LEU A 272 -1.94 19.15 -7.53
N ASP A 273 -3.22 19.27 -7.19
CA ASP A 273 -3.84 20.52 -6.72
C ASP A 273 -3.17 21.06 -5.43
N HIS A 274 -2.55 20.18 -4.64
CA HIS A 274 -1.82 20.53 -3.42
C HIS A 274 -0.29 20.56 -3.63
N GLY A 275 0.16 20.64 -4.89
CA GLY A 275 1.55 20.93 -5.23
C GLY A 275 2.46 19.70 -5.35
N LEU A 276 1.93 18.49 -5.55
CA LEU A 276 2.75 17.27 -5.75
C LEU A 276 3.87 17.44 -6.79
N ALA A 277 3.61 18.14 -7.90
CA ALA A 277 4.57 18.32 -9.00
C ALA A 277 5.83 19.09 -8.56
N ASP A 278 5.65 20.17 -7.80
CA ASP A 278 6.72 21.10 -7.39
C ASP A 278 7.13 20.95 -5.92
N ALA A 279 6.59 19.94 -5.23
CA ALA A 279 6.84 19.74 -3.81
C ALA A 279 8.33 19.48 -3.54
N GLY A 280 8.86 20.15 -2.51
CA GLY A 280 10.17 19.84 -1.98
C GLY A 280 10.24 18.44 -1.34
N PRO A 281 11.37 18.09 -0.70
CA PRO A 281 11.48 16.81 -0.02
C PRO A 281 10.41 16.66 1.07
N SER A 282 9.75 15.51 1.13
CA SER A 282 8.82 15.17 2.19
C SER A 282 9.56 14.91 3.51
N PRO A 283 8.86 14.92 4.67
CA PRO A 283 9.45 14.47 5.93
C PRO A 283 10.04 13.06 5.84
N TRP A 284 9.41 12.19 5.06
CA TRP A 284 9.86 10.82 4.82
C TRP A 284 11.09 10.74 3.93
N GLU A 285 11.14 11.50 2.83
CA GLU A 285 12.34 11.59 1.97
C GLU A 285 13.55 12.10 2.77
N ARG A 286 13.34 13.06 3.68
CA ARG A 286 14.41 13.52 4.60
C ARG A 286 14.82 12.46 5.61
N ARG A 287 13.88 11.68 6.13
CA ARG A 287 14.15 10.67 7.16
C ARG A 287 14.84 9.43 6.61
N LEU A 288 14.38 8.94 5.46
CA LEU A 288 14.81 7.65 4.89
C LEU A 288 15.91 7.80 3.83
N GLY A 289 16.10 9.01 3.29
CA GLY A 289 17.18 9.31 2.35
C GLY A 289 17.22 8.34 1.15
N GLU A 290 18.39 7.75 0.90
CA GLU A 290 18.60 6.84 -0.23
C GLU A 290 17.87 5.49 -0.14
N ALA A 291 17.23 5.17 0.99
CA ALA A 291 16.40 3.98 1.10
C ALA A 291 15.08 4.13 0.31
N MET A 292 14.59 5.36 0.18
CA MET A 292 13.39 5.67 -0.60
C MET A 292 13.71 5.76 -2.08
N GLU A 293 12.70 5.45 -2.88
CA GLU A 293 12.73 5.72 -4.31
C GLU A 293 12.87 7.24 -4.57
N THR A 294 13.65 7.58 -5.60
CA THR A 294 13.80 8.97 -6.06
C THR A 294 12.54 9.46 -6.78
N ARG A 295 12.33 10.78 -6.82
CA ARG A 295 11.20 11.38 -7.52
C ARG A 295 11.12 11.00 -9.00
N ASP A 296 12.27 10.92 -9.67
CA ASP A 296 12.35 10.51 -11.08
C ASP A 296 11.90 9.06 -11.28
N GLN A 297 12.29 8.16 -10.39
CA GLN A 297 11.87 6.77 -10.45
C GLN A 297 10.37 6.64 -10.18
N MET A 298 9.85 7.39 -9.19
CA MET A 298 8.42 7.44 -8.88
C MET A 298 7.61 7.90 -10.10
N TRP A 299 8.03 8.97 -10.78
CA TRP A 299 7.37 9.46 -12.00
C TRP A 299 7.48 8.48 -13.15
N ARG A 300 8.66 7.91 -13.39
CA ARG A 300 8.82 6.86 -14.41
C ARG A 300 7.86 5.71 -14.17
N ARG A 301 7.71 5.24 -12.93
CA ARG A 301 6.74 4.18 -12.62
C ARG A 301 5.31 4.58 -12.99
N GLN A 302 4.87 5.79 -12.64
CA GLN A 302 3.53 6.28 -13.00
C GLN A 302 3.33 6.36 -14.51
N ILE A 303 4.34 6.86 -15.23
CA ILE A 303 4.33 7.06 -16.67
C ILE A 303 4.35 5.71 -17.40
N ASP A 304 5.29 4.84 -17.06
CA ASP A 304 5.44 3.51 -17.64
C ASP A 304 4.16 2.70 -17.42
N TRP A 305 3.62 2.70 -16.19
CA TRP A 305 2.37 2.01 -15.90
C TRP A 305 1.21 2.57 -16.73
N ALA A 306 1.08 3.91 -16.79
CA ALA A 306 0.03 4.55 -17.57
C ALA A 306 0.14 4.22 -19.06
N ALA A 307 1.36 4.20 -19.61
CA ALA A 307 1.60 3.87 -21.00
C ALA A 307 1.26 2.40 -21.30
N ASP A 308 1.78 1.47 -20.49
CA ASP A 308 1.60 0.03 -20.67
C ASP A 308 0.13 -0.40 -20.54
N HIS A 309 -0.67 0.34 -19.77
CA HIS A 309 -2.08 0.02 -19.50
C HIS A 309 -3.06 0.95 -20.23
N GLY A 310 -2.57 1.82 -21.12
CA GLY A 310 -3.41 2.69 -21.95
C GLY A 310 -4.16 3.78 -21.19
N PHE A 311 -3.66 4.21 -20.04
CA PHE A 311 -4.20 5.33 -19.27
C PHE A 311 -3.72 6.67 -19.84
N ALA A 312 -4.13 6.96 -21.09
CA ALA A 312 -3.73 8.17 -21.79
C ALA A 312 -4.13 9.46 -21.06
N ASP A 313 -5.29 9.48 -20.39
CA ASP A 313 -5.74 10.62 -19.60
C ASP A 313 -4.81 10.93 -18.43
N ARG A 314 -4.22 9.91 -17.79
CA ARG A 314 -3.20 10.09 -16.75
C ARG A 314 -1.95 10.76 -17.32
N LEU A 315 -1.47 10.32 -18.49
CA LEU A 315 -0.31 10.93 -19.14
C LEU A 315 -0.58 12.41 -19.48
N VAL A 316 -1.80 12.72 -19.94
CA VAL A 316 -2.23 14.09 -20.20
C VAL A 316 -2.29 14.90 -18.89
N LEU A 317 -2.81 14.33 -17.81
CA LEU A 317 -2.83 14.96 -16.49
C LEU A 317 -1.41 15.28 -16.01
N LEU A 318 -0.50 14.31 -16.04
CA LEU A 318 0.91 14.50 -15.65
C LEU A 318 1.57 15.61 -16.49
N ALA A 319 1.40 15.59 -17.81
CA ALA A 319 1.97 16.60 -18.71
C ALA A 319 1.45 18.02 -18.41
N ARG A 320 0.16 18.17 -18.10
CA ARG A 320 -0.44 19.46 -17.74
C ARG A 320 0.17 20.07 -16.48
N HIS A 321 0.69 19.24 -15.59
CA HIS A 321 1.38 19.66 -14.37
C HIS A 321 2.92 19.67 -14.53
N GLY A 322 3.43 19.66 -15.76
CA GLY A 322 4.86 19.86 -16.03
C GLY A 322 5.73 18.62 -15.82
N ILE A 323 5.14 17.45 -15.57
CA ILE A 323 5.90 16.19 -15.54
C ILE A 323 6.21 15.77 -16.98
N ASP A 324 7.49 15.51 -17.25
CA ASP A 324 7.95 15.07 -18.57
C ASP A 324 7.49 13.64 -18.87
N VAL A 325 6.51 13.52 -19.76
CA VAL A 325 5.99 12.24 -20.28
C VAL A 325 6.50 11.94 -21.68
N SER A 326 7.53 12.65 -22.15
CA SER A 326 8.08 12.42 -23.49
C SER A 326 8.61 10.99 -23.63
N GLY A 327 8.30 10.36 -24.77
CA GLY A 327 8.61 8.96 -25.03
C GLY A 327 7.63 7.95 -24.44
N ALA A 328 6.65 8.39 -23.65
CA ALA A 328 5.54 7.53 -23.24
C ALA A 328 4.54 7.39 -24.39
N GLU A 329 4.47 6.21 -24.99
CA GLU A 329 3.49 5.87 -26.02
C GLU A 329 2.40 5.01 -25.38
N PRO A 330 1.22 5.56 -25.05
CA PRO A 330 0.17 4.76 -24.43
C PRO A 330 -0.29 3.67 -25.39
N VAL A 331 -0.22 2.44 -24.91
CA VAL A 331 -0.81 1.29 -25.59
C VAL A 331 -2.30 1.60 -25.77
N GLN A 332 -2.79 1.54 -27.00
CA GLN A 332 -4.24 1.61 -27.20
C GLN A 332 -4.85 0.34 -26.62
N PRO A 333 -5.79 0.43 -25.67
CA PRO A 333 -6.44 -0.76 -25.13
C PRO A 333 -7.08 -1.55 -26.28
N SER A 334 -6.48 -2.68 -26.64
CA SER A 334 -7.00 -3.56 -27.68
C SER A 334 -7.91 -4.59 -27.04
N PHE A 335 -9.10 -4.75 -27.60
CA PHE A 335 -9.96 -5.87 -27.25
C PHE A 335 -9.39 -7.15 -27.88
N PRO A 336 -9.28 -8.27 -27.14
CA PRO A 336 -8.69 -9.49 -27.68
C PRO A 336 -9.53 -10.05 -28.83
N ASP A 337 -8.87 -10.57 -29.88
CA ASP A 337 -9.55 -11.21 -31.01
C ASP A 337 -10.35 -12.45 -30.58
N ASP A 338 -9.79 -13.22 -29.64
CA ASP A 338 -10.46 -14.31 -28.95
C ASP A 338 -10.76 -13.89 -27.50
N PRO A 339 -12.03 -13.66 -27.12
CA PRO A 339 -12.39 -13.28 -25.75
C PRO A 339 -12.16 -14.40 -24.73
N ASN A 340 -11.87 -15.62 -25.18
CA ASN A 340 -11.56 -16.79 -24.37
C ASN A 340 -10.07 -17.16 -24.34
N VAL A 341 -9.19 -16.30 -24.89
CA VAL A 341 -7.74 -16.47 -24.80
C VAL A 341 -7.33 -16.68 -23.34
N ARG A 342 -6.39 -17.58 -23.11
CA ARG A 342 -5.90 -17.92 -21.76
C ARG A 342 -4.46 -17.47 -21.60
N ASP A 343 -4.17 -16.87 -20.46
CA ASP A 343 -2.79 -16.60 -20.04
C ASP A 343 -2.10 -17.89 -19.52
N ALA A 344 -0.87 -17.74 -19.00
CA ALA A 344 -0.08 -18.86 -18.50
C ALA A 344 -0.74 -19.58 -17.30
N ASP A 345 -1.62 -18.89 -16.56
CA ASP A 345 -2.37 -19.43 -15.43
C ASP A 345 -3.74 -19.96 -15.86
N GLY A 346 -4.04 -19.98 -17.16
CA GLY A 346 -5.33 -20.42 -17.68
C GLY A 346 -6.46 -19.40 -17.50
N ALA A 347 -6.17 -18.21 -16.98
CA ALA A 347 -7.16 -17.16 -16.78
C ALA A 347 -7.49 -16.46 -18.10
N THR A 348 -8.76 -16.12 -18.28
CA THR A 348 -9.26 -15.40 -19.46
C THR A 348 -9.36 -13.89 -19.19
N PRO A 349 -9.46 -13.03 -20.22
CA PRO A 349 -9.77 -11.62 -20.04
C PRO A 349 -10.96 -11.37 -19.10
N LEU A 350 -11.97 -12.25 -19.12
CA LEU A 350 -13.15 -12.13 -18.27
C LEU A 350 -12.81 -12.37 -16.78
N HIS A 351 -11.84 -13.24 -16.45
CA HIS A 351 -11.35 -13.41 -15.08
C HIS A 351 -10.71 -12.11 -14.56
N HIS A 352 -9.83 -11.50 -15.35
CA HIS A 352 -9.17 -10.24 -15.00
C HIS A 352 -10.17 -9.08 -14.85
N ALA A 353 -11.13 -8.97 -15.77
CA ALA A 353 -12.22 -8.01 -15.68
C ALA A 353 -13.06 -8.22 -14.41
N ALA A 354 -13.37 -9.48 -14.08
CA ALA A 354 -14.11 -9.85 -12.87
C ALA A 354 -13.37 -9.52 -11.57
N TRP A 355 -12.05 -9.71 -11.50
CA TRP A 355 -11.24 -9.31 -10.35
C TRP A 355 -11.20 -7.80 -10.16
N SER A 356 -11.03 -7.06 -11.26
CA SER A 356 -10.97 -5.60 -11.23
C SER A 356 -12.32 -4.95 -10.94
N GLY A 357 -13.43 -5.65 -11.20
CA GLY A 357 -14.78 -5.12 -11.10
C GLY A 357 -15.17 -4.24 -12.29
N ASP A 358 -14.45 -4.32 -13.41
CA ASP A 358 -14.72 -3.53 -14.62
C ASP A 358 -15.97 -4.05 -15.35
N LEU A 359 -17.14 -3.53 -14.96
CA LEU A 359 -18.44 -3.91 -15.51
C LEU A 359 -18.55 -3.69 -17.02
N ASP A 360 -17.95 -2.61 -17.53
CA ASP A 360 -18.00 -2.29 -18.95
C ASP A 360 -17.18 -3.30 -19.75
N LEU A 361 -15.98 -3.67 -19.27
CA LEU A 361 -15.17 -4.71 -19.88
C LEU A 361 -15.83 -6.09 -19.76
N ILE A 362 -16.40 -6.43 -18.61
CA ILE A 362 -17.17 -7.67 -18.41
C ILE A 362 -18.28 -7.77 -19.45
N ARG A 363 -19.09 -6.72 -19.61
CA ARG A 363 -20.17 -6.67 -20.58
C ARG A 363 -19.66 -6.86 -22.01
N ARG A 364 -18.64 -6.10 -22.41
CA ARG A 364 -18.07 -6.19 -23.76
C ARG A 364 -17.50 -7.57 -24.07
N LEU A 365 -16.80 -8.19 -23.11
CA LEU A 365 -16.28 -9.56 -23.24
C LEU A 365 -17.38 -10.58 -23.44
N LEU A 366 -18.46 -10.49 -22.64
CA LEU A 366 -19.60 -11.38 -22.76
C LEU A 366 -20.38 -11.18 -24.08
N ASP A 367 -20.60 -9.93 -24.49
CA ASP A 367 -21.20 -9.60 -25.80
C ASP A 367 -20.36 -10.12 -26.97
N ALA A 368 -19.03 -10.22 -26.80
CA ALA A 368 -18.11 -10.79 -27.79
C ALA A 368 -18.04 -12.34 -27.77
N GLY A 369 -18.73 -13.00 -26.84
CA GLY A 369 -18.74 -14.47 -26.73
C GLY A 369 -17.72 -15.06 -25.76
N ALA A 370 -17.24 -14.28 -24.78
CA ALA A 370 -16.52 -14.85 -23.63
C ALA A 370 -17.40 -15.90 -22.93
N ASP A 371 -16.82 -17.05 -22.61
CA ASP A 371 -17.44 -18.12 -21.86
C ASP A 371 -17.19 -17.91 -20.35
N PRO A 372 -18.23 -17.53 -19.57
CA PRO A 372 -18.12 -17.32 -18.13
C PRO A 372 -17.97 -18.63 -17.34
N GLY A 373 -18.05 -19.80 -17.99
CA GLY A 373 -17.90 -21.11 -17.39
C GLY A 373 -16.46 -21.65 -17.38
N LEU A 374 -15.52 -20.96 -18.05
CA LEU A 374 -14.12 -21.39 -18.07
C LEU A 374 -13.49 -21.22 -16.69
N VAL A 375 -12.69 -22.21 -16.30
CA VAL A 375 -11.93 -22.20 -15.04
C VAL A 375 -10.45 -21.99 -15.30
N ASP A 376 -9.82 -21.19 -14.45
CA ASP A 376 -8.38 -20.97 -14.43
C ASP A 376 -7.63 -22.14 -13.74
N PHE A 377 -6.30 -22.19 -13.86
CA PHE A 377 -5.46 -23.22 -13.23
C PHE A 377 -4.95 -22.83 -11.85
N ARG A 378 -4.90 -21.53 -11.53
CA ARG A 378 -4.34 -20.98 -10.29
C ARG A 378 -5.27 -21.20 -9.10
N TYR A 379 -6.56 -20.98 -9.28
CA TYR A 379 -7.59 -21.11 -8.26
C TYR A 379 -8.63 -22.18 -8.60
N GLY A 380 -8.65 -22.68 -9.84
CA GLY A 380 -9.61 -23.68 -10.27
C GLY A 380 -11.04 -23.13 -10.27
N THR A 381 -11.22 -21.84 -10.55
CA THR A 381 -12.53 -21.17 -10.43
C THR A 381 -12.84 -20.32 -11.65
N THR A 382 -14.10 -19.88 -11.76
CA THR A 382 -14.61 -19.11 -12.89
C THR A 382 -14.38 -17.61 -12.70
N PRO A 383 -14.65 -16.76 -13.71
CA PRO A 383 -14.67 -15.31 -13.51
C PRO A 383 -15.59 -14.86 -12.38
N LEU A 384 -16.77 -15.50 -12.24
CA LEU A 384 -17.67 -15.24 -11.11
C LEU A 384 -16.98 -15.54 -9.77
N GLY A 385 -16.20 -16.62 -9.69
CA GLY A 385 -15.40 -16.94 -8.51
C GLY A 385 -14.32 -15.89 -8.21
N TRP A 386 -13.66 -15.34 -9.23
CA TRP A 386 -12.71 -14.22 -9.08
C TRP A 386 -13.40 -12.97 -8.53
N ALA A 387 -14.55 -12.58 -9.10
CA ALA A 387 -15.34 -11.44 -8.61
C ALA A 387 -15.79 -11.63 -7.16
N GLN A 388 -16.21 -12.85 -6.78
CA GLN A 388 -16.57 -13.18 -5.40
C GLN A 388 -15.39 -13.06 -4.45
N HIS A 389 -14.24 -13.59 -4.83
CA HIS A 389 -13.03 -13.52 -4.02
C HIS A 389 -12.52 -12.08 -3.84
N ALA A 390 -12.65 -11.27 -4.89
CA ALA A 390 -12.26 -9.86 -4.90
C ALA A 390 -13.31 -8.93 -4.28
N TYR A 391 -14.47 -9.46 -3.86
CA TYR A 391 -15.62 -8.71 -3.33
C TYR A 391 -16.17 -7.63 -4.29
N GLN A 392 -16.20 -7.95 -5.58
CA GLN A 392 -16.73 -7.08 -6.63
C GLN A 392 -18.25 -7.31 -6.79
N THR A 393 -19.06 -6.78 -5.88
CA THR A 393 -20.49 -7.08 -5.77
C THR A 393 -21.26 -6.91 -7.08
N ASP A 394 -21.08 -5.79 -7.77
CA ASP A 394 -21.80 -5.53 -9.03
C ASP A 394 -21.37 -6.52 -10.13
N ALA A 395 -20.08 -6.86 -10.20
CA ALA A 395 -19.58 -7.85 -11.14
C ALA A 395 -20.12 -9.25 -10.82
N VAL A 396 -20.21 -9.61 -9.54
CA VAL A 396 -20.84 -10.86 -9.08
C VAL A 396 -22.29 -10.92 -9.53
N ASP A 397 -23.06 -9.85 -9.31
CA ASP A 397 -24.46 -9.80 -9.66
C ASP A 397 -24.67 -9.83 -11.18
N TYR A 398 -23.84 -9.11 -11.94
CA TYR A 398 -23.88 -9.13 -13.40
C TYR A 398 -23.56 -10.52 -13.96
N LEU A 399 -22.44 -11.13 -13.53
CA LEU A 399 -22.01 -12.45 -14.00
C LEU A 399 -22.98 -13.57 -13.62
N ARG A 400 -23.57 -13.51 -12.40
CA ARG A 400 -24.57 -14.48 -11.96
C ARG A 400 -25.84 -14.44 -12.82
N ASN A 401 -26.22 -13.25 -13.28
CA ASN A 401 -27.45 -13.03 -14.04
C ASN A 401 -27.24 -13.04 -15.56
N TRP A 402 -26.02 -13.19 -16.07
CA TRP A 402 -25.77 -13.19 -17.52
C TRP A 402 -26.59 -14.25 -18.27
N GLN A 403 -26.68 -15.47 -17.72
CA GLN A 403 -27.40 -16.58 -18.37
C GLN A 403 -28.93 -16.40 -18.45
N THR A 404 -29.52 -15.50 -17.64
CA THR A 404 -30.97 -15.22 -17.68
C THR A 404 -31.35 -14.14 -18.68
N HIS A 405 -30.38 -13.48 -19.31
CA HIS A 405 -30.60 -12.42 -20.31
C HIS A 405 -30.56 -12.91 -21.77
N THR A 406 -30.20 -14.19 -22.01
CA THR A 406 -30.00 -14.75 -23.36
C THR A 406 -31.07 -15.77 -23.79
N LEU A 407 -32.18 -15.87 -23.05
CA LEU A 407 -33.38 -16.65 -23.39
C LEU A 407 -34.54 -15.71 -23.71
#